data_AF-A0A453BEZ2-F1
#
_entry.id   AF-A0A453BEZ2-F1
#
_cell.length_a   1.000
_cell.length_b   1.000
_cell.length_c   1.000
_cell.angle_alpha   90.00
_cell.angle_beta   90.00
_cell.angle_gamma   90.00
#
_symmetry.space_group_name_H-M   'P 1'
#
loop_
_entity.id
_entity.type
_entity.pdbx_description
1 polymer ?
#
loop_
_entity_poly.entity_id
_entity_poly.type
_entity_poly.pdbx_seq_one_letter_code
_entity_poly.pdbx_strand_id
1 'polypeptide(L)'
;CVVVQAMEASYVELAEKLSGSGIKVAKFRADGEQKPFAQAELQLQSFPTILLFPGRTVKPIKYPSEKRDVQSLLAFVNSLR
;
A
#
# COMPACT_ATOMS: atom_id res chain seq x y z
N CYS A 1 -15.76 3.99 -0.49
CA CYS A 1 -15.22 4.61 -1.72
C CYS A 1 -15.20 3.56 -2.83
N VAL A 2 -15.89 3.78 -3.94
CA VAL A 2 -16.09 2.77 -5.01
C VAL A 2 -14.76 2.34 -5.64
N VAL A 3 -13.84 3.30 -5.80
CA VAL A 3 -12.48 3.05 -6.33
C VAL A 3 -11.69 2.12 -5.41
N VAL A 4 -11.76 2.30 -4.09
CA VAL A 4 -11.03 1.44 -3.13
C VAL A 4 -11.53 -0.01 -3.18
N GLN A 5 -12.85 -0.19 -3.36
CA GLN A 5 -13.48 -1.51 -3.38
C GLN A 5 -13.14 -2.30 -4.66
N ALA A 6 -13.10 -1.63 -5.82
CA ALA A 6 -12.68 -2.26 -7.08
C ALA A 6 -11.24 -2.79 -7.05
N MET A 7 -10.41 -2.22 -6.18
CA MET A 7 -8.99 -2.54 -6.08
C MET A 7 -8.67 -3.60 -5.03
N GLU A 8 -9.64 -3.94 -4.17
CA GLU A 8 -9.43 -4.89 -3.07
C GLU A 8 -8.98 -6.25 -3.58
N ALA A 9 -9.55 -6.73 -4.69
CA ALA A 9 -9.17 -8.00 -5.32
C ALA A 9 -7.68 -8.03 -5.72
N SER A 10 -7.16 -6.96 -6.33
CA SER A 10 -5.75 -6.88 -6.72
C SER A 10 -4.80 -6.87 -5.52
N TYR A 11 -5.20 -6.27 -4.39
CA TYR A 11 -4.39 -6.29 -3.17
C TYR A 11 -4.39 -7.67 -2.49
N VAL A 12 -5.52 -8.39 -2.54
CA VAL A 12 -5.61 -9.77 -2.03
C VAL A 12 -4.73 -10.70 -2.86
N GLU A 13 -4.81 -10.63 -4.19
CA GLU A 13 -3.96 -11.43 -5.08
C GLU A 13 -2.46 -11.10 -4.89
N LEU A 14 -2.13 -9.82 -4.70
CA LEU A 14 -0.77 -9.41 -4.37
C LEU A 14 -0.28 -10.04 -3.05
N ALA A 15 -1.13 -10.06 -2.02
CA ALA A 15 -0.81 -10.66 -0.73
C ALA A 15 -0.57 -12.17 -0.84
N GLU A 16 -1.39 -12.87 -1.63
CA GLU A 16 -1.20 -14.30 -1.91
C GLU A 16 0.13 -14.56 -2.62
N LYS A 17 0.47 -13.77 -3.65
CA LYS A 17 1.75 -13.90 -4.38
C LYS A 17 2.98 -13.58 -3.52
N LEU A 18 2.83 -12.68 -2.55
CA LEU A 18 3.91 -12.32 -1.61
C LEU A 18 3.93 -13.22 -0.37
N SER A 19 2.99 -14.16 -0.23
CA SER A 19 3.00 -15.12 0.88
C SER A 19 4.29 -15.94 0.89
N GLY A 20 4.94 -16.02 2.05
CA GLY A 20 6.24 -16.71 2.20
C GLY A 20 7.47 -15.91 1.73
N SER A 21 7.30 -14.73 1.12
CA SER A 21 8.43 -13.90 0.65
C SER A 21 9.13 -13.09 1.76
N GLY A 22 8.53 -13.04 2.96
CA GLY A 22 8.91 -12.16 4.06
C GLY A 22 8.28 -10.77 4.02
N ILE A 23 7.59 -10.42 2.93
CA ILE A 23 6.86 -9.15 2.78
C ILE A 23 5.43 -9.33 3.31
N LYS A 24 4.99 -8.41 4.17
CA LYS A 24 3.64 -8.39 4.73
C LYS A 24 2.80 -7.35 4.00
N VAL A 25 1.64 -7.77 3.49
CA VAL A 25 0.64 -6.87 2.90
C VAL A 25 -0.46 -6.65 3.94
N ALA A 26 -0.77 -5.39 4.24
CA ALA A 26 -1.77 -5.01 5.24
C ALA A 26 -2.64 -3.87 4.72
N LYS A 27 -3.87 -3.77 5.25
CA LYS A 27 -4.78 -2.64 5.01
C LYS A 27 -5.03 -1.88 6.31
N PHE A 28 -5.03 -0.55 6.22
CA PHE A 28 -5.32 0.35 7.32
C PHE A 28 -6.48 1.26 6.92
N ARG A 29 -7.54 1.29 7.74
CA ARG A 29 -8.68 2.19 7.53
C ARG A 29 -8.29 3.57 8.06
N ALA A 30 -7.95 4.48 7.15
CA ALA A 30 -7.41 5.80 7.44
C ALA A 30 -8.46 6.94 7.37
N ASP A 31 -9.73 6.64 7.66
CA ASP A 31 -10.83 7.61 7.72
C ASP A 31 -11.26 7.88 9.18
N GLY A 32 -12.30 8.72 9.35
CA GLY A 32 -12.83 9.07 10.68
C GLY A 32 -11.76 9.70 11.59
N GLU A 33 -11.69 9.19 12.82
CA GLU A 33 -10.73 9.64 13.85
C GLU A 33 -9.27 9.37 13.51
N GLN A 34 -9.00 8.41 12.62
CA GLN A 34 -7.65 8.04 12.20
C GLN A 34 -7.11 8.93 11.08
N LYS A 35 -7.97 9.76 10.47
CA LYS A 35 -7.59 10.64 9.35
C LYS A 35 -6.47 11.63 9.71
N PRO A 36 -6.50 12.34 10.85
CA PRO A 36 -5.42 13.27 11.21
C PRO A 36 -4.08 12.56 11.36
N PHE A 37 -4.06 11.40 12.03
CA PHE A 37 -2.87 10.56 12.17
C PHE A 37 -2.35 10.10 10.81
N ALA A 38 -3.23 9.62 9.94
CA ALA A 38 -2.83 9.15 8.61
C ALA A 38 -2.28 10.28 7.72
N GLN A 39 -2.80 11.50 7.84
CA GLN A 39 -2.28 12.67 7.12
C GLN A 39 -0.90 13.08 7.64
N ALA A 40 -0.69 13.05 8.95
CA ALA A 40 0.57 13.41 9.58
C ALA A 40 1.68 12.37 9.35
N GLU A 41 1.38 11.09 9.59
CA GLU A 41 2.39 10.03 9.69
C GLU A 41 2.43 9.10 8.46
N LEU A 42 1.29 8.92 7.78
CA LEU A 42 1.13 7.96 6.68
C LEU A 42 1.00 8.62 5.31
N GLN A 43 1.44 9.88 5.17
CA GLN A 43 1.45 10.62 3.90
C GLN A 43 0.10 10.58 3.15
N LEU A 44 -1.00 10.44 3.90
CA LEU A 44 -2.35 10.32 3.33
C LEU A 44 -2.75 11.65 2.69
N GLN A 45 -2.97 11.62 1.37
CA GLN A 45 -3.53 12.76 0.62
C GLN A 45 -4.90 12.41 0.02
N SER A 46 -5.02 11.21 -0.54
CA SER A 46 -6.24 10.71 -1.16
C SER A 46 -6.35 9.19 -1.01
N PHE A 47 -7.55 8.64 -1.26
CA PHE A 47 -7.78 7.20 -1.18
C PHE A 47 -7.81 6.56 -2.58
N PRO A 48 -7.27 5.34 -2.73
CA PRO A 48 -6.34 4.67 -1.82
C PRO A 48 -4.93 5.30 -1.87
N THR A 49 -4.21 5.27 -0.75
CA THR A 49 -2.76 5.56 -0.66
C THR A 49 -2.04 4.26 -0.36
N ILE A 50 -1.01 3.93 -1.14
CA ILE A 50 -0.19 2.73 -0.96
C ILE A 50 1.19 3.17 -0.45
N LEU A 51 1.64 2.54 0.63
CA LEU A 51 2.95 2.75 1.24
C LEU A 51 3.71 1.44 1.32
N LEU A 52 5.02 1.51 1.07
CA LEU A 52 5.96 0.44 1.38
C LEU A 52 6.82 0.84 2.58
N PHE A 53 7.04 -0.09 3.49
CA PHE A 53 7.90 0.08 4.67
C PHE A 53 9.13 -0.83 4.54
N PRO A 54 10.26 -0.35 4.00
CA PRO A 54 11.50 -1.12 3.94
C PRO A 54 12.05 -1.34 5.35
N GLY A 55 12.56 -2.53 5.64
CA GLY A 55 13.10 -2.86 6.98
C GLY A 55 14.30 -2.01 7.42
N ARG A 56 14.93 -1.27 6.50
CA ARG A 56 16.13 -0.44 6.76
C ARG A 56 15.83 1.05 6.92
N THR A 57 14.61 1.50 6.64
CA THR A 57 14.28 2.93 6.62
C THR A 57 13.15 3.25 7.59
N VAL A 58 13.29 4.38 8.30
CA VAL A 58 12.30 4.85 9.27
C VAL A 58 11.04 5.39 8.60
N LYS A 59 11.15 5.91 7.36
CA LYS A 59 10.03 6.54 6.64
C LYS A 59 9.44 5.63 5.58
N PRO A 60 8.11 5.57 5.43
CA PRO A 60 7.48 4.84 4.33
C PRO A 60 7.72 5.51 2.98
N ILE A 61 7.79 4.68 1.94
CA ILE A 61 7.91 5.11 0.55
C ILE A 61 6.52 5.03 -0.08
N LYS A 62 6.01 6.17 -0.55
CA LYS A 62 4.72 6.25 -1.26
C LYS A 62 4.84 5.68 -2.66
N TYR A 63 3.86 4.87 -3.05
CA TYR A 63 3.76 4.38 -4.42
C TYR A 63 3.41 5.54 -5.37
N PRO A 64 4.25 5.85 -6.38
CA PRO A 64 4.10 7.06 -7.18
C PRO A 64 3.14 6.92 -8.37
N SER A 65 2.73 5.70 -8.72
CA SER A 65 2.03 5.41 -9.97
C SER A 65 0.50 5.28 -9.80
N GLU A 66 -0.23 5.70 -10.83
CA GLU A 66 -1.67 5.47 -10.95
C GLU A 66 -1.99 4.05 -11.42
N LYS A 67 -1.05 3.37 -12.08
CA LYS A 67 -1.19 1.95 -12.43
C LYS A 67 -1.05 1.11 -11.19
N ARG A 68 -2.14 0.47 -10.78
CA ARG A 68 -2.22 -0.27 -9.52
C ARG A 68 -2.69 -1.71 -9.75
N ASP A 69 -2.37 -2.24 -10.93
CA ASP A 69 -2.47 -3.65 -11.23
C ASP A 69 -1.41 -4.45 -10.45
N VAL A 70 -1.63 -5.76 -10.34
CA VAL A 70 -0.81 -6.66 -9.54
C VAL A 70 0.66 -6.67 -10.01
N GLN A 71 0.90 -6.58 -11.32
CA GLN A 71 2.27 -6.60 -11.86
C GLN A 71 3.04 -5.34 -11.50
N SER A 72 2.42 -4.18 -11.63
CA SER A 72 3.04 -2.90 -11.27
C SER A 72 3.38 -2.83 -9.77
N LEU A 73 2.48 -3.33 -8.90
CA LEU A 73 2.73 -3.40 -7.46
C LEU A 73 3.84 -4.39 -7.10
N LEU A 74 3.88 -5.57 -7.73
CA LEU A 74 4.97 -6.53 -7.54
C LEU A 74 6.32 -5.95 -7.97
N ALA A 75 6.38 -5.29 -9.13
CA ALA A 75 7.60 -4.68 -9.63
C ALA A 75 8.14 -3.62 -8.65
N PHE A 76 7.26 -2.79 -8.08
CA PHE A 76 7.63 -1.78 -7.09
C PHE A 76 8.14 -2.38 -5.77
N VAL A 77 7.48 -3.42 -5.26
CA VAL A 77 7.93 -4.12 -4.05
C VAL A 77 9.31 -4.76 -4.28
N ASN A 78 9.52 -5.37 -5.45
CA ASN A 78 10.79 -6.02 -5.80
C ASN A 78 11.92 -5.01 -6.07
N SER A 79 11.63 -3.81 -6.58
CA SER A 79 12.65 -2.79 -6.83
C SER A 79 13.22 -2.15 -5.56
N LEU A 80 12.55 -2.35 -4.42
CA LEU A 80 12.90 -1.77 -3.12
C LEU A 80 13.34 -2.84 -2.10
N ARG A 81 13.53 -4.08 -2.56
CA ARG A 81 14.06 -5.22 -1.78
C ARG A 81 15.57 -5.17 -1.64
#